data_AF-A0A965M7D8-F1
#
_entry.id   AF-A0A965M7D8-F1
#
_cell.length_a   1.000
_cell.length_b   1.000
_cell.length_c   1.000
_cell.angle_alpha   90.00
_cell.angle_beta   90.00
_cell.angle_gamma   90.00
#
_symmetry.space_group_name_H-M   'P 1'
#
loop_
_entity.id
_entity.type
_entity.pdbx_description
1 polymer ?
#
loop_
_entity_poly.entity_id
_entity_poly.type
_entity_poly.pdbx_seq_one_letter_code
_entity_poly.pdbx_strand_id
1 'polypeptide(L)'
;MKFFSLILLLASLTLSHSAPSPSPQPVAFRIGPFRFDRPSSWRWAPPSGTFRAAQLEKKSPDGTPLTLTFSRFSAGEGGSVQANLDRWSAQFASPPSGQPETKKGPEGSLTLI
;
A
#
# COMPACT_ATOMS: atom_id res chain seq x y z
N MET A 1 -64.64 15.28 29.98
CA MET A 1 -63.33 14.59 30.07
C MET A 1 -62.78 14.57 28.62
N LYS A 2 -62.04 15.56 28.10
CA LYS A 2 -60.61 15.91 28.31
C LYS A 2 -59.79 14.65 28.64
N PHE A 3 -58.74 14.22 27.93
CA PHE A 3 -57.58 14.98 27.47
C PHE A 3 -56.80 14.26 26.34
N PHE A 4 -56.38 15.05 25.35
CA PHE A 4 -55.05 15.15 24.70
C PHE A 4 -54.44 14.01 23.87
N SER A 5 -54.43 14.27 22.55
CA SER A 5 -53.37 13.91 21.61
C SER A 5 -51.98 14.28 22.16
N LEU A 6 -51.03 13.36 22.10
CA LEU A 6 -49.61 13.64 22.29
C LEU A 6 -48.85 13.23 21.02
N ILE A 7 -48.69 14.18 20.11
CA ILE A 7 -47.77 14.11 18.98
C ILE A 7 -46.37 14.33 19.56
N LEU A 8 -45.55 13.28 19.63
CA LEU A 8 -44.12 13.42 19.90
C LEU A 8 -43.44 13.98 18.64
N LEU A 9 -43.11 15.26 18.66
CA LEU A 9 -42.30 15.90 17.63
C LEU A 9 -40.82 15.67 17.96
N LEU A 10 -40.17 14.72 17.29
CA LEU A 10 -38.72 14.50 17.41
C LEU A 10 -37.99 15.51 16.50
N ALA A 11 -37.35 16.51 17.10
CA ALA A 11 -36.54 17.48 16.37
C ALA A 11 -35.20 16.85 15.97
N SER A 12 -35.06 16.51 14.68
CA SER A 12 -33.80 16.03 14.09
C SER A 12 -32.82 17.19 13.90
N LEU A 13 -31.88 17.37 14.83
CA LEU A 13 -30.77 18.31 14.65
C LEU A 13 -29.71 17.65 13.75
N THR A 14 -29.65 18.04 12.48
CA THR A 14 -28.65 17.56 11.53
C THR A 14 -27.29 18.21 11.81
N LEU A 15 -26.43 17.54 12.57
CA LEU A 15 -25.02 17.92 12.66
C LEU A 15 -24.38 17.74 11.27
N SER A 16 -24.07 18.84 10.60
CA SER A 16 -23.20 18.83 9.42
C SER A 16 -21.82 18.31 9.82
N HIS A 17 -21.55 17.03 9.52
CA HIS A 17 -20.21 16.48 9.63
C HIS A 17 -19.36 17.07 8.49
N SER A 18 -18.53 18.06 8.81
CA SER A 18 -17.43 18.45 7.92
C SER A 18 -16.44 17.29 7.87
N ALA A 19 -16.29 16.67 6.70
CA ALA A 19 -15.29 15.63 6.52
C ALA A 19 -13.89 16.21 6.79
N PRO A 20 -13.04 15.53 7.57
CA PRO A 20 -11.67 16.00 7.79
C PRO A 20 -10.94 16.07 6.45
N SER A 21 -10.27 17.19 6.19
CA SER A 21 -9.38 17.30 5.03
C SER A 21 -8.26 16.26 5.15
N PRO A 22 -7.89 15.56 4.07
CA PRO A 22 -6.80 14.60 4.13
C PRO A 22 -5.50 15.31 4.52
N SER A 23 -4.80 14.79 5.53
CA SER A 23 -3.49 15.29 5.91
C SER A 23 -2.54 15.29 4.71
N PRO A 24 -1.63 16.29 4.60
CA PRO A 24 -0.65 16.32 3.53
C PRO A 24 0.15 15.01 3.45
N GLN A 25 0.14 14.38 2.28
CA GLN A 25 0.87 13.14 2.06
C GLN A 25 2.37 13.43 1.80
N PRO A 26 3.30 12.62 2.34
CA PRO A 26 4.73 12.82 2.11
C PRO A 26 5.06 12.83 0.61
N VAL A 27 5.77 13.85 0.12
CA VAL A 27 6.28 13.88 -1.26
C VAL A 27 7.54 13.03 -1.43
N ALA A 28 8.22 12.71 -0.31
CA ALA A 28 9.35 11.82 -0.26
C ALA A 28 9.44 11.14 1.10
N PHE A 29 10.14 10.01 1.15
CA PHE A 29 10.33 9.21 2.36
C PHE A 29 11.70 8.52 2.35
N ARG A 30 12.14 8.06 3.52
CA ARG A 30 13.42 7.36 3.69
C ARG A 30 13.20 5.96 4.23
N ILE A 31 13.99 5.02 3.74
CA ILE A 31 14.05 3.65 4.25
C ILE A 31 15.52 3.31 4.45
N GLY A 32 15.95 3.31 5.72
CA GLY A 32 17.38 3.25 6.03
C GLY A 32 18.14 4.41 5.37
N PRO A 33 19.25 4.16 4.66
CA PRO A 33 20.01 5.22 4.00
C PRO A 33 19.35 5.73 2.72
N PHE A 34 18.40 4.99 2.15
CA PHE A 34 17.81 5.30 0.84
C PHE A 34 16.70 6.35 0.97
N ARG A 35 16.66 7.27 0.01
CA ARG A 35 15.58 8.23 -0.18
C ARG A 35 14.77 7.84 -1.41
N PHE A 36 13.45 7.95 -1.30
CA PHE A 36 12.51 7.75 -2.40
C PHE A 36 11.64 8.98 -2.53
N ASP A 37 11.48 9.47 -3.76
CA ASP A 37 10.48 10.47 -4.08
C ASP A 37 9.21 9.76 -4.54
N ARG A 38 8.07 10.13 -3.97
CA ARG A 38 6.78 9.53 -4.30
C ARG A 38 6.33 10.09 -5.66
N PRO A 39 6.09 9.24 -6.67
CA PRO A 39 5.56 9.76 -7.93
C PRO A 39 4.16 10.33 -7.72
N SER A 40 3.86 11.45 -8.38
CA SER A 40 2.61 12.20 -8.18
C SER A 40 1.33 11.37 -8.40
N SER A 41 1.38 10.37 -9.27
CA SER A 41 0.26 9.47 -9.54
C SER A 41 0.00 8.42 -8.45
N TRP A 42 0.82 8.37 -7.40
CA TRP A 42 0.72 7.41 -6.30
C TRP A 42 0.36 8.13 -5.01
N ARG A 43 -0.50 7.51 -4.20
CA ARG A 43 -0.87 8.00 -2.87
C ARG A 43 -0.05 7.30 -1.79
N TRP A 44 0.20 8.01 -0.69
CA TRP A 44 0.75 7.38 0.52
C TRP A 44 -0.32 6.51 1.19
N ALA A 45 0.06 5.31 1.63
CA ALA A 45 -0.76 4.44 2.46
C ALA A 45 0.02 4.11 3.75
N PRO A 46 -0.58 4.25 4.95
CA PRO A 46 0.08 3.86 6.19
C PRO A 46 0.49 2.38 6.13
N PRO A 47 1.78 2.04 6.31
CA PRO A 47 2.20 0.65 6.37
C PRO A 47 1.65 -0.03 7.63
N SER A 48 1.37 -1.32 7.55
CA SER A 48 0.95 -2.15 8.68
C SER A 48 2.00 -3.21 9.01
N GLY A 49 2.24 -3.43 10.31
CA GLY A 49 3.23 -4.38 10.81
C GLY A 49 4.68 -3.85 10.76
N THR A 50 5.57 -4.57 11.43
CA THR A 50 6.99 -4.18 11.59
C THR A 50 7.84 -4.41 10.34
N PHE A 51 7.42 -5.29 9.45
CA PHE A 51 8.16 -5.63 8.24
C PHE A 51 7.95 -4.64 7.09
N ARG A 52 6.86 -3.86 7.10
CA ARG A 52 6.55 -2.87 6.06
C ARG A 52 7.06 -1.50 6.48
N ALA A 53 8.05 -0.99 5.77
CA ALA A 53 8.65 0.31 6.02
C ALA A 53 7.89 1.46 5.34
N ALA A 54 7.26 1.20 4.18
CA ALA A 54 6.40 2.16 3.49
C ALA A 54 5.43 1.44 2.56
N GLN A 55 4.32 2.09 2.22
CA GLN A 55 3.37 1.61 1.23
C GLN A 55 2.84 2.76 0.39
N LEU A 56 2.80 2.55 -0.93
CA LEU A 56 2.18 3.44 -1.89
C LEU A 56 1.06 2.70 -2.60
N GLU A 57 0.03 3.44 -3.00
CA GLU A 57 -1.10 2.86 -3.72
C GLU A 57 -1.48 3.70 -4.94
N LYS A 58 -2.02 3.03 -5.96
CA LYS A 58 -2.52 3.65 -7.18
C LYS A 58 -3.73 2.84 -7.67
N LYS A 59 -4.50 3.40 -8.61
CA LYS A 59 -5.40 2.62 -9.45
C LYS A 59 -4.85 2.63 -10.88
N SER A 60 -4.84 1.49 -11.55
CA SER A 60 -4.59 1.45 -13.00
C SER A 60 -5.74 2.12 -13.76
N PRO A 61 -5.58 2.38 -15.06
CA PRO A 61 -6.62 3.02 -15.88
C PRO A 61 -7.97 2.29 -15.89
N ASP A 62 -7.95 0.96 -15.76
CA ASP A 62 -9.14 0.09 -15.64
C ASP A 62 -9.75 0.07 -14.23
N GLY A 63 -9.17 0.82 -13.28
CA GLY A 63 -9.63 0.90 -11.90
C GLY A 63 -9.04 -0.13 -10.94
N THR A 64 -8.22 -1.07 -11.43
CA THR A 64 -7.61 -2.12 -10.58
C THR A 64 -6.67 -1.50 -9.53
N PRO A 65 -6.81 -1.86 -8.23
CA PRO A 65 -5.90 -1.37 -7.20
C PRO A 65 -4.47 -1.90 -7.40
N LEU A 66 -3.50 -1.00 -7.34
CA LEU A 66 -2.06 -1.31 -7.35
C LEU A 66 -1.45 -0.90 -6.02
N THR A 67 -0.64 -1.79 -5.44
CA THR A 67 0.07 -1.56 -4.18
C THR A 67 1.55 -1.77 -4.37
N LEU A 68 2.35 -0.78 -3.99
CA LEU A 68 3.80 -0.88 -3.90
C LEU A 68 4.18 -0.90 -2.42
N THR A 69 4.75 -2.00 -1.96
CA THR A 69 5.18 -2.18 -0.57
C THR A 69 6.70 -2.18 -0.50
N PHE A 70 7.25 -1.40 0.42
CA PHE A 70 8.67 -1.42 0.73
C PHE A 70 8.85 -2.17 2.05
N SER A 71 9.53 -3.31 1.99
CA SER A 71 9.79 -4.15 3.15
C SER A 71 11.24 -4.07 3.60
N ARG A 72 11.46 -4.14 4.91
CA ARG A 72 12.80 -4.13 5.50
C ARG A 72 12.83 -5.04 6.72
N PHE A 73 13.87 -5.86 6.82
CA PHE A 73 14.18 -6.60 8.04
C PHE A 73 14.68 -5.65 9.14
N SER A 74 14.29 -5.92 10.38
CA SER A 74 14.82 -5.20 11.53
C SER A 74 16.31 -5.47 11.69
N ALA A 75 17.00 -4.64 12.48
CA ALA A 75 18.42 -4.86 12.74
C ALA A 75 18.65 -6.25 13.37
N GLY A 76 19.58 -7.02 12.80
CA GLY A 76 19.87 -8.39 13.25
C GLY A 76 18.96 -9.47 12.67
N GLU A 77 17.94 -9.12 11.89
CA GLU A 77 17.05 -10.07 11.22
C GLU A 77 17.43 -10.29 9.74
N GLY A 78 16.78 -11.26 9.09
CA GLY A 78 16.85 -11.46 7.64
C GLY A 78 18.01 -12.32 7.15
N GLY A 79 19.16 -12.31 7.83
CA GLY A 79 20.35 -13.08 7.41
C GLY A 79 21.11 -12.44 6.24
N SER A 80 21.93 -13.23 5.53
CA SER A 80 22.74 -12.73 4.41
C SER A 80 21.89 -12.44 3.17
N VAL A 81 22.39 -11.59 2.26
CA VAL A 81 21.72 -11.29 0.98
C VAL A 81 21.48 -12.58 0.18
N GLN A 82 22.49 -13.44 0.04
CA GLN A 82 22.36 -14.69 -0.70
C GLN A 82 21.30 -15.62 -0.09
N ALA A 83 21.29 -15.79 1.23
CA ALA A 83 20.30 -16.62 1.91
C ALA A 83 18.86 -16.10 1.72
N ASN A 84 18.68 -14.77 1.59
CA ASN A 84 17.39 -14.19 1.26
C ASN A 84 16.98 -14.48 -0.19
N LEU A 85 17.91 -14.34 -1.15
CA LEU A 85 17.65 -14.63 -2.56
C LEU A 85 17.25 -16.10 -2.74
N ASP A 86 18.03 -17.04 -2.19
CA ASP A 86 17.77 -18.49 -2.30
C ASP A 86 16.41 -18.87 -1.71
N ARG A 87 16.08 -18.31 -0.53
CA ARG A 87 14.80 -18.59 0.14
C ARG A 87 13.61 -18.04 -0.65
N TRP A 88 13.73 -16.84 -1.21
CA TRP A 88 12.64 -16.21 -1.96
C TRP A 88 12.45 -16.83 -3.34
N SER A 89 13.52 -17.15 -4.06
CA SER A 89 13.41 -17.85 -5.35
C SER A 89 12.71 -19.19 -5.20
N ALA A 90 12.95 -19.91 -4.10
CA ALA A 90 12.29 -21.18 -3.82
C ALA A 90 10.78 -21.06 -3.50
N GLN A 91 10.25 -19.84 -3.25
CA GLN A 91 8.83 -19.61 -2.96
C GLN A 91 7.99 -19.30 -4.19
N PHE A 92 8.62 -18.91 -5.30
CA PHE A 92 7.91 -18.73 -6.56
C PHE A 92 7.78 -20.09 -7.24
N ALA A 93 6.55 -20.45 -7.65
CA ALA A 93 6.37 -21.58 -8.54
C ALA A 93 7.09 -21.27 -9.84
N SER A 94 7.82 -22.24 -10.40
CA SER A 94 8.36 -22.08 -11.75
C SER A 94 7.22 -21.69 -12.69
N PRO A 95 7.47 -20.79 -13.66
CA PRO A 95 6.46 -20.47 -14.67
C PRO A 95 5.95 -21.78 -15.29
N PRO A 96 4.72 -21.82 -15.85
CA PRO A 96 4.13 -23.04 -16.39
C PRO A 96 5.03 -23.82 -17.38
N SER A 97 6.03 -23.13 -17.97
CA SER A 97 7.04 -23.63 -18.90
C SER A 97 8.42 -23.97 -18.28
N GLY A 98 8.65 -23.70 -16.99
CA GLY A 98 9.95 -23.92 -16.31
C GLY A 98 11.09 -23.00 -16.76
N GLN A 99 10.80 -21.96 -17.56
CA GLN A 99 11.82 -21.05 -18.12
C GLN A 99 11.68 -19.65 -17.53
N PRO A 100 12.76 -19.05 -17.00
CA PRO A 100 12.76 -17.66 -16.57
C PRO A 100 12.28 -16.73 -17.69
N GLU A 101 11.25 -15.93 -17.44
CA GLU A 101 10.76 -14.97 -18.42
C GLU A 101 11.62 -13.70 -18.34
N THR A 102 12.51 -13.53 -19.32
CA THR A 102 13.27 -12.28 -19.44
C THR A 102 12.50 -11.29 -20.30
N LYS A 103 11.94 -10.27 -19.67
CA LYS A 103 11.30 -9.14 -20.33
C LYS A 103 12.29 -8.00 -20.49
N LYS A 104 12.62 -7.66 -21.74
CA LYS A 104 13.45 -6.49 -22.04
C LYS A 104 12.58 -5.23 -22.07
N GLY A 105 12.86 -4.30 -21.18
CA GLY A 105 12.28 -2.96 -21.16
C GLY A 105 13.29 -1.90 -21.62
N PRO A 106 12.84 -0.65 -21.83
CA PRO A 106 13.73 0.46 -22.20
C PRO A 106 14.80 0.75 -21.14
N GLU A 107 14.56 0.38 -19.88
CA GLU A 107 15.48 0.59 -18.75
C GLU A 107 16.39 -0.63 -18.47
N GLY A 108 16.31 -1.70 -19.26
CA GLY A 108 17.08 -2.93 -19.08
C GLY A 108 16.25 -4.21 -19.12
N SER A 109 16.87 -5.33 -18.74
CA SER A 109 16.20 -6.64 -18.69
C SER A 109 15.64 -6.91 -17.30
N LEU A 110 14.35 -7.24 -17.23
CA LEU A 110 13.71 -7.80 -16.05
C LEU A 110 13.62 -9.32 -16.25
N THR A 111 14.33 -10.10 -15.44
CA THR A 111 14.15 -11.55 -15.42
C THR A 111 13.18 -11.90 -14.30
N LEU A 112 12.03 -12.44 -14.68
CA LEU A 112 11.06 -13.06 -13.78
C LEU A 112 11.50 -14.51 -13.60
N ILE A 113 11.93 -14.84 -12.38
CA ILE A 113 12.28 -16.20 -11.94
C ILE A 113 11.10 -16.83 -11.22
#